data_AF-A0A6L9M024-F1
#
_entry.id   AF-A0A6L9M024-F1
#
_cell.length_a   1.000
_cell.length_b   1.000
_cell.length_c   1.000
_cell.angle_alpha   90.00
_cell.angle_beta   90.00
_cell.angle_gamma   90.00
#
_symmetry.space_group_name_H-M   'P 1'
#
loop_
_entity.id
_entity.type
_entity.pdbx_description
1 polymer ?
#
loop_
_entity_poly.entity_id
_entity_poly.type
_entity_poly.pdbx_seq_one_letter_code
_entity_poly.pdbx_strand_id
1 'polypeptide(L)'
;LLFLIGSLVCFIANDIVWLVIGRFIQGMGALGGVVSAMVADEVKEEERTKAMAIMGAFIFISFTISMAIGPGVVAFLGGAKWLFLLTAILTLLSLLMLLKVK
;
A
#
# COMPACT_ATOMS: atom_id res chain seq x y z
N LEU A 1 -2.84 10.26 -0.80
CA LEU A 1 -3.69 10.74 -1.92
C LEU A 1 -3.11 10.36 -3.29
N LEU A 2 -1.87 10.74 -3.63
CA LEU A 2 -1.26 10.37 -4.92
C LEU A 2 -1.27 8.85 -5.18
N PHE A 3 -0.88 8.05 -4.18
CA PHE A 3 -0.91 6.59 -4.31
C PHE A 3 -2.30 6.06 -4.67
N LEU A 4 -3.35 6.55 -4.00
CA LEU A 4 -4.75 6.21 -4.29
C LEU A 4 -5.14 6.56 -5.73
N ILE A 5 -4.79 7.76 -6.18
CA ILE A 5 -5.07 8.22 -7.55
C ILE A 5 -4.37 7.30 -8.56
N GLY A 6 -3.07 7.01 -8.36
CA GLY A 6 -2.33 6.13 -9.24
C GLY A 6 -2.89 4.69 -9.27
N SER A 7 -3.39 4.17 -8.15
CA SER A 7 -4.07 2.86 -8.12
C SER A 7 -5.38 2.87 -8.91
N LEU A 8 -6.17 3.95 -8.83
CA LEU A 8 -7.39 4.10 -9.65
C LEU A 8 -7.05 4.22 -11.15
N VAL A 9 -6.00 4.97 -11.50
CA VAL A 9 -5.51 5.07 -12.89
C VAL A 9 -5.10 3.68 -13.42
N CYS A 10 -4.40 2.87 -12.63
CA CYS A 10 -4.06 1.50 -13.02
C CYS A 10 -5.28 0.57 -13.16
N PHE A 11 -6.35 0.79 -12.40
CA PHE A 11 -7.59 0.01 -12.52
C PHE A 11 -8.33 0.26 -13.84
N ILE A 12 -8.35 1.52 -14.29
CA ILE A 12 -9.02 1.93 -15.55
C ILE A 12 -8.12 1.86 -16.79
N ALA A 13 -6.84 1.51 -16.62
CA ALA A 13 -5.87 1.45 -17.71
C ALA A 13 -6.26 0.40 -18.75
N ASN A 14 -6.40 0.83 -20.01
CA ASN A 14 -6.75 -0.03 -21.14
C ASN A 14 -5.52 -0.49 -21.94
N ASP A 15 -4.38 0.16 -21.73
CA ASP A 15 -3.11 -0.14 -22.39
C ASP A 15 -1.93 0.02 -21.43
N ILE A 16 -0.76 -0.42 -21.88
CA ILE A 16 0.47 -0.40 -21.08
C ILE A 16 0.96 1.02 -20.78
N VAL A 17 0.71 2.00 -21.65
CA VAL A 17 1.16 3.38 -21.45
C VAL A 17 0.38 3.99 -20.29
N TRP A 18 -0.94 3.82 -20.27
CA TRP A 18 -1.77 4.22 -19.12
C TRP A 18 -1.40 3.50 -17.83
N LEU A 19 -1.03 2.21 -17.92
CA LEU A 19 -0.57 1.45 -16.76
C LEU A 19 0.74 2.02 -16.19
N VAL A 20 1.69 2.40 -17.05
CA VAL A 20 2.97 3.01 -16.67
C VAL A 20 2.74 4.37 -16.00
N ILE A 21 1.85 5.20 -16.53
CA ILE A 21 1.47 6.48 -15.92
C ILE A 21 0.91 6.26 -14.51
N GLY A 22 -0.01 5.32 -14.34
CA GLY A 22 -0.57 5.00 -13.02
C GLY A 22 0.49 4.50 -12.02
N ARG A 23 1.48 3.73 -12.49
CA ARG A 23 2.62 3.26 -11.67
C ARG A 23 3.56 4.39 -11.28
N PHE A 24 3.82 5.33 -12.19
CA PHE A 24 4.61 6.53 -11.90
C PHE A 24 3.95 7.35 -10.79
N ILE A 25 2.63 7.59 -10.90
CA ILE A 25 1.85 8.31 -9.88
C ILE A 25 1.86 7.56 -8.54
N GLN A 26 1.72 6.22 -8.55
CA GLN A 26 1.84 5.41 -7.33
C GLN A 26 3.22 5.55 -6.69
N GLY A 27 4.30 5.51 -7.48
CA GLY A 27 5.66 5.69 -7.00
C GLY A 27 5.88 7.03 -6.30
N MET A 28 5.36 8.12 -6.86
CA MET A 28 5.42 9.45 -6.23
C MET A 28 4.66 9.52 -4.89
N GLY A 29 3.64 8.68 -4.72
CA GLY A 29 2.80 8.65 -3.51
C GLY A 29 3.23 7.66 -2.43
N ALA A 30 4.35 6.93 -2.61
CA ALA A 30 4.76 5.89 -1.68
C ALA A 30 5.34 6.48 -0.37
N LEU A 31 4.81 6.05 0.78
CA LEU A 31 5.07 6.67 2.09
C LEU A 31 6.09 5.92 2.97
N GLY A 32 6.79 4.90 2.44
CA GLY A 32 7.56 3.95 3.26
C GLY A 32 8.52 4.59 4.28
N GLY A 33 9.32 5.57 3.87
CA GLY A 33 10.27 6.25 4.77
C GLY A 33 9.61 7.14 5.83
N VAL A 34 8.48 7.77 5.50
CA VAL A 34 7.78 8.69 6.41
C VAL A 34 7.17 7.92 7.58
N VAL A 35 6.61 6.73 7.34
CA VAL A 35 6.03 5.89 8.40
C VAL A 35 7.10 5.46 9.39
N SER A 36 8.27 5.03 8.91
CA SER A 36 9.39 4.67 9.79
C SER A 36 9.87 5.87 10.61
N ALA A 37 9.95 7.06 10.01
CA ALA A 37 10.28 8.28 10.74
C ALA A 37 9.25 8.58 11.84
N MET A 38 7.96 8.51 11.54
CA MET A 38 6.89 8.71 12.52
C MET A 38 6.97 7.72 13.70
N VAL A 39 7.28 6.45 13.45
CA VAL A 39 7.48 5.46 14.54
C VAL A 39 8.68 5.84 15.40
N ALA A 40 9.77 6.33 14.80
CA ALA A 40 10.94 6.77 15.56
C ALA A 40 10.64 8.03 16.40
N ASP A 41 9.83 8.95 15.88
CA ASP A 41 9.46 10.19 16.56
C ASP A 41 8.50 9.93 17.74
N GLU A 42 7.55 9.01 17.61
CA GLU A 42 6.52 8.75 18.63
C GLU A 42 6.92 7.72 19.69
N VAL A 43 7.77 6.75 19.33
CA VAL A 43 8.17 5.66 20.24
C VAL A 43 9.42 6.06 21.04
N LYS A 44 9.35 5.85 22.36
CA LYS A 44 10.49 6.02 23.29
C LYS A 44 11.70 5.22 22.80
N GLU A 45 12.89 5.80 22.95
CA GLU A 45 14.14 5.26 22.42
C GLU A 45 14.41 3.81 22.83
N GLU A 46 14.10 3.47 24.09
CA GLU A 46 14.22 2.12 24.65
C GLU A 46 13.36 1.07 23.92
N GLU A 47 12.18 1.44 23.41
CA GLU A 47 11.23 0.54 22.76
C GLU A 47 11.28 0.62 21.21
N ARG A 48 12.09 1.52 20.63
CA ARG A 48 12.15 1.73 19.17
C ARG A 48 12.49 0.46 18.41
N THR A 49 13.50 -0.29 18.86
CA THR A 49 13.92 -1.53 18.21
C THR A 49 12.78 -2.54 18.12
N LYS A 50 11.99 -2.65 19.19
CA LYS A 50 10.83 -3.54 19.26
C LYS A 50 9.70 -3.04 18.35
N ALA A 51 9.42 -1.74 18.34
CA ALA A 51 8.41 -1.16 17.43
C ALA A 51 8.79 -1.36 15.96
N MET A 52 10.06 -1.15 15.61
CA MET A 52 10.59 -1.40 14.26
C MET A 52 10.51 -2.89 13.88
N ALA A 53 10.80 -3.79 14.82
CA ALA A 53 10.65 -5.24 14.60
C ALA A 53 9.19 -5.64 14.33
N ILE A 54 8.24 -5.07 15.08
CA ILE A 54 6.80 -5.30 14.87
C ILE A 54 6.39 -4.80 13.48
N MET A 55 6.80 -3.59 13.09
CA MET A 55 6.52 -3.05 11.75
C MET A 55 7.08 -3.97 10.66
N GLY A 56 8.32 -4.44 10.80
CA GLY A 56 8.93 -5.41 9.87
C GLY A 56 8.14 -6.72 9.76
N ALA A 57 7.69 -7.27 10.90
CA ALA A 57 6.86 -8.47 10.92
C ALA A 57 5.54 -8.27 10.17
N PHE A 58 4.87 -7.13 10.36
CA PHE A 58 3.62 -6.83 9.63
C PHE A 58 3.84 -6.61 8.13
N ILE A 59 4.96 -6.04 7.71
CA ILE A 59 5.31 -5.93 6.28
C ILE A 59 5.46 -7.34 5.68
N PHE A 60 6.17 -8.24 6.35
CA PHE A 60 6.36 -9.61 5.90
C PHE A 60 5.05 -10.41 5.83
N ILE A 61 4.20 -10.30 6.86
CA ILE A 61 2.88 -10.93 6.90
C ILE A 61 2.02 -10.41 5.75
N SER A 62 1.99 -9.09 5.54
CA SER A 62 1.23 -8.46 4.45
C SER A 62 1.69 -8.95 3.08
N PHE A 63 3.00 -9.07 2.88
CA PHE A 63 3.57 -9.62 1.64
C PHE A 63 3.18 -11.08 1.43
N THR A 64 3.28 -11.91 2.47
CA THR A 64 2.91 -13.33 2.44
C THR A 64 1.43 -13.52 2.08
N ILE A 65 0.55 -12.77 2.74
CA ILE A 65 -0.89 -12.77 2.45
C ILE A 65 -1.14 -12.32 1.01
N SER A 66 -0.46 -11.26 0.55
CA SER A 66 -0.60 -10.75 -0.81
C SER A 66 -0.19 -11.78 -1.86
N MET A 67 0.92 -12.50 -1.65
CA MET A 67 1.35 -13.57 -2.55
C MET A 67 0.39 -14.76 -2.57
N ALA A 68 -0.18 -15.12 -1.41
CA ALA A 68 -1.12 -16.23 -1.30
C ALA A 68 -2.47 -15.92 -1.98
N ILE A 69 -3.01 -14.72 -1.75
CA ILE A 69 -4.34 -14.32 -2.20
C ILE A 69 -4.34 -13.74 -3.62
N GLY A 70 -3.25 -13.08 -4.02
CA GLY A 70 -3.13 -12.37 -5.29
C GLY A 70 -3.57 -13.17 -6.52
N PRO A 71 -3.02 -14.38 -6.75
CA PRO A 71 -3.43 -15.24 -7.87
C PRO A 71 -4.92 -15.59 -7.85
N GLY A 72 -5.48 -15.86 -6.66
CA GLY A 72 -6.88 -16.19 -6.49
C GLY A 72 -7.81 -15.04 -6.86
N VAL A 73 -7.44 -13.80 -6.49
CA VAL A 73 -8.19 -12.59 -6.87
C VAL A 73 -8.18 -12.40 -8.39
N VAL A 74 -7.04 -12.61 -9.04
CA VAL A 74 -6.93 -12.50 -10.51
C VAL A 74 -7.78 -13.55 -11.20
N ALA A 75 -7.72 -14.81 -10.73
CA ALA A 75 -8.47 -15.91 -11.31
C ALA A 75 -9.99 -15.74 -11.15
N PHE A 76 -10.45 -15.32 -9.96
CA PHE A 76 -11.88 -15.20 -9.67
C PHE A 76 -12.52 -13.94 -10.28
N LEU A 77 -11.82 -12.81 -10.28
CA LEU A 77 -12.36 -11.54 -10.77
C LEU A 77 -12.02 -11.26 -12.25
N GLY A 78 -11.31 -12.16 -12.92
CA GLY A 78 -11.05 -12.09 -14.36
C GLY A 78 -10.01 -11.03 -14.77
N GLY A 79 -9.00 -10.78 -13.93
CA GLY A 79 -7.85 -9.96 -14.34
C GLY A 79 -7.11 -9.22 -13.22
N ALA A 80 -5.86 -8.83 -13.51
CA ALA A 80 -4.97 -8.13 -12.59
C ALA A 80 -5.44 -6.71 -12.21
N LYS A 81 -6.33 -6.10 -13.01
CA LYS A 81 -6.87 -4.76 -12.72
C LYS A 81 -7.50 -4.67 -11.34
N TRP A 82 -8.19 -5.73 -10.90
CA TRP A 82 -8.86 -5.78 -9.61
C TRP A 82 -7.92 -5.72 -8.41
N LEU A 83 -6.66 -6.13 -8.60
CA LEU A 83 -5.63 -5.93 -7.58
C LEU A 83 -5.42 -4.43 -7.31
N PHE A 84 -5.42 -3.59 -8.35
CA PHE A 84 -5.26 -2.15 -8.19
C PHE A 84 -6.47 -1.50 -7.50
N LEU A 85 -7.69 -1.98 -7.76
CA LEU A 85 -8.87 -1.50 -7.04
C LEU A 85 -8.82 -1.90 -5.56
N LEU A 86 -8.43 -3.14 -5.27
CA LEU A 86 -8.23 -3.60 -3.89
C LEU A 86 -7.16 -2.76 -3.18
N THR A 87 -6.03 -2.50 -3.85
CA THR A 87 -4.99 -1.61 -3.34
C THR A 87 -5.50 -0.18 -3.12
N ALA A 88 -6.35 0.34 -4.01
CA ALA A 88 -6.98 1.65 -3.83
C ALA A 88 -7.86 1.70 -2.58
N ILE A 89 -8.71 0.68 -2.37
CA ILE A 89 -9.56 0.57 -1.17
C ILE A 89 -8.70 0.50 0.11
N LEU A 90 -7.67 -0.35 0.13
CA LEU A 90 -6.76 -0.45 1.27
C LEU A 90 -6.03 0.87 1.54
N THR A 91 -5.62 1.58 0.49
CA THR A 91 -4.97 2.90 0.62
C THR A 91 -5.94 3.93 1.19
N LEU A 92 -7.21 3.91 0.77
CA LEU A 92 -8.23 4.79 1.32
C LEU A 92 -8.48 4.50 2.82
N LEU A 93 -8.60 3.21 3.20
CA LEU A 93 -8.75 2.81 4.60
C LEU A 93 -7.55 3.24 5.44
N SER A 94 -6.34 3.05 4.94
CA SER A 94 -5.09 3.50 5.58
C SER A 94 -5.08 5.01 5.77
N LEU A 95 -5.50 5.79 4.74
CA LEU A 95 -5.60 7.24 4.83
C LEU A 95 -6.62 7.68 5.89
N LEU A 96 -7.79 7.04 5.93
CA LEU A 96 -8.82 7.33 6.94
C LEU A 96 -8.32 7.03 8.37
N MET A 97 -7.57 5.95 8.55
CA MET A 97 -6.95 5.65 9.84
C MET A 97 -5.92 6.72 10.22
N LEU A 98 -5.04 7.12 9.29
CA LEU A 98 -4.04 8.15 9.55
C LEU A 98 -4.69 9.50 9.92
N LEU A 99 -5.78 9.87 9.27
CA LEU A 99 -6.51 11.10 9.58
C LEU A 99 -7.18 11.06 10.96
N LYS A 100 -7.52 9.88 11.49
CA LYS A 100 -8.04 9.70 12.85
C LYS A 100 -6.97 9.68 13.94
N VAL A 101 -5.71 9.43 13.56
CA VAL A 101 -4.57 9.38 14.49
C VAL A 101 -4.10 10.80 14.87
N LYS A 102 -4.60 11.83 14.19
CA LYS A 102 -4.50 13.25 14.60
C LYS A 102 -5.79 13.72 15.24
#